data_AF-A0A9E6UXX4-F1
#
_entry.id   AF-A0A9E6UXX4-F1
#
_cell.length_a   1.000
_cell.length_b   1.000
_cell.length_c   1.000
_cell.angle_alpha   90.00
_cell.angle_beta   90.00
_cell.angle_gamma   90.00
#
_symmetry.space_group_name_H-M   'P 1'
#
loop_
_entity.id
_entity.type
_entity.pdbx_description
1 polymer ?
#
loop_
_entity_poly.entity_id
_entity_poly.type
_entity_poly.pdbx_seq_one_letter_code
_entity_poly.pdbx_strand_id
1 'polypeptide(L)'
;TVATTVADTKTLTAAYAVVNGKTINGDGNLTITEGTLSVTEANDFANNLDGIVTAELTVGFLASFANLIANETDNAFTITVEDDSGDTLQATALSTLGGKTTGTVTVQNAVIITGTATQLMAALVDTETQVLAQNAHINFTNAPTVAQFAAIRAQTVGTLTYTSIADTAANLNADALSVTPVISNKVVTVTDSGAVDASHLVAISSKTTSNVTVGAASTIQGVAADLVSVINDAGISKSGSVAFNVNSGTATVAQATIINGAVTSGTKTFSIVDGSAIQTASSAVLAAATSVTYNGTDTPNTMDMSAYTLSNLTINANEGNDTVYGSGGNDTINGGSGADRIYGRGGNDVINGGTGVDTFVFNSTAANNGHDSITVSLSSGLVQDVFDFGAFIETGSVNQNNALSTAVAAFQTTDTANTNIADDVVLLNTAGVDLSLEQLAALI
;
A
#
# COMPACT_ATOMS: atom_id res chain seq x y z
N THR A 1 43.96 25.62 61.14
CA THR A 1 44.86 26.38 60.24
C THR A 1 44.51 25.97 58.84
N VAL A 2 43.98 26.91 58.05
CA VAL A 2 43.49 26.69 56.68
C VAL A 2 44.69 26.43 55.76
N ALA A 3 44.64 25.34 54.98
CA ALA A 3 45.39 25.18 53.75
C ALA A 3 44.34 25.06 52.63
N THR A 4 43.93 26.16 52.03
CA THR A 4 44.44 26.77 50.79
C THR A 4 44.10 25.96 49.53
N THR A 5 43.14 26.52 48.79
CA THR A 5 42.75 26.21 47.40
C THR A 5 42.29 24.78 47.14
N VAL A 6 40.99 24.54 47.40
CA VAL A 6 40.21 23.64 46.55
C VAL A 6 39.49 24.54 45.56
N ALA A 7 39.99 24.59 44.34
CA ALA A 7 39.51 25.46 43.27
C ALA A 7 38.41 24.79 42.43
N ASP A 8 37.67 23.84 43.00
CA ASP A 8 36.54 23.24 42.31
C ASP A 8 35.46 22.80 43.32
N THR A 9 34.21 22.95 42.93
CA THR A 9 33.02 23.05 43.79
C THR A 9 32.52 21.68 44.28
N LYS A 10 33.45 20.77 44.55
CA LYS A 10 33.21 19.34 44.34
C LYS A 10 33.92 18.41 45.35
N THR A 11 34.72 18.97 46.26
CA THR A 11 35.43 18.19 47.30
C THR A 11 34.93 18.53 48.71
N LEU A 12 33.88 17.85 49.16
CA LEU A 12 33.49 17.83 50.58
C LEU A 12 33.51 16.42 51.17
N THR A 13 34.61 15.69 50.98
CA THR A 13 34.87 14.38 51.61
C THR A 13 35.15 14.46 53.13
N ALA A 14 34.83 15.57 53.80
CA ALA A 14 35.13 15.76 55.23
C ALA A 14 33.92 16.01 56.15
N ALA A 15 32.68 16.15 55.62
CA ALA A 15 31.51 16.51 56.44
C ALA A 15 30.47 15.39 56.67
N TYR A 16 30.59 14.25 56.01
CA TYR A 16 29.65 13.12 56.16
C TYR A 16 30.35 11.83 56.63
N ALA A 17 31.29 11.96 57.58
CA ALA A 17 31.81 10.80 58.32
C ALA A 17 30.68 10.24 59.21
N VAL A 18 30.04 9.18 58.73
CA VAL A 18 29.03 8.35 59.41
C VAL A 18 27.75 9.09 59.80
N VAL A 19 26.75 9.06 58.92
CA VAL A 19 25.34 9.26 59.30
C VAL A 19 24.60 7.96 58.98
N ASN A 20 24.18 7.22 60.02
CA ASN A 20 23.27 6.07 59.93
C ASN A 20 23.62 4.98 58.88
N GLY A 21 24.86 4.47 58.85
CA GLY A 21 25.21 3.29 58.03
C GLY A 21 25.50 3.54 56.55
N LYS A 22 25.67 4.80 56.12
CA LYS A 22 25.95 5.18 54.72
C LYS A 22 27.45 5.30 54.46
N THR A 23 27.97 4.65 53.40
CA THR A 23 29.42 4.62 53.06
C THR A 23 29.70 5.46 51.81
N ILE A 24 30.55 6.49 51.94
CA ILE A 24 31.09 7.27 50.82
C ILE A 24 32.47 6.68 50.48
N ASN A 25 32.71 6.32 49.22
CA ASN A 25 33.98 5.72 48.80
C ASN A 25 35.01 6.80 48.39
N GLY A 26 36.27 6.39 48.24
CA GLY A 26 37.39 7.29 47.96
C GLY A 26 37.35 7.97 46.59
N ASP A 27 36.44 7.55 45.72
CA ASP A 27 36.28 8.04 44.34
C ASP A 27 35.12 9.04 44.21
N GLY A 28 34.46 9.39 45.33
CA GLY A 28 33.35 10.34 45.35
C GLY A 28 31.97 9.72 45.06
N ASN A 29 31.86 8.40 44.86
CA ASN A 29 30.57 7.71 44.77
C ASN A 29 30.00 7.47 46.18
N LEU A 30 28.67 7.49 46.26
CA LEU A 30 27.93 7.16 47.49
C LEU A 30 27.05 5.94 47.21
N THR A 31 27.24 4.87 47.99
CA THR A 31 26.37 3.68 47.94
C THR A 31 25.67 3.51 49.27
N ILE A 32 24.34 3.53 49.24
CA ILE A 32 23.48 3.25 50.39
C ILE A 32 22.90 1.85 50.20
N THR A 33 23.36 0.91 51.03
CA THR A 33 22.97 -0.51 50.95
C THR A 33 21.79 -0.86 51.86
N GLU A 34 21.45 0.00 52.82
CA GLU A 34 20.31 -0.18 53.74
C GLU A 34 19.61 1.16 53.99
N GLY A 35 18.28 1.18 53.89
CA GLY A 35 17.43 2.36 54.09
C GLY A 35 17.16 3.18 52.82
N THR A 36 16.24 4.14 52.93
CA THR A 36 15.75 4.95 51.81
C THR A 36 16.23 6.40 51.91
N LEU A 37 16.28 7.12 50.79
CA LEU A 37 16.45 8.58 50.76
C LEU A 37 15.13 9.26 50.40
N SER A 38 14.91 10.44 50.97
CA SER A 38 13.97 11.41 50.39
C SER A 38 14.55 12.03 49.11
N VAL A 39 13.69 12.55 48.23
CA VAL A 39 14.11 13.26 47.01
C VAL A 39 15.01 14.48 47.31
N THR A 40 14.75 15.17 48.42
CA THR A 40 15.61 16.28 48.88
C THR A 40 17.01 15.78 49.25
N GLU A 41 17.13 14.72 50.05
CA GLU A 41 18.43 14.15 50.39
C GLU A 41 19.15 13.63 49.14
N ALA A 42 18.43 12.98 48.22
CA ALA A 42 18.99 12.47 46.96
C ALA A 42 19.58 13.61 46.10
N ASN A 43 18.83 14.71 45.94
CA ASN A 43 19.30 15.89 45.22
C ASN A 43 20.49 16.56 45.92
N ASP A 44 20.47 16.64 47.25
CA ASP A 44 21.56 17.22 48.03
C ASP A 44 22.84 16.39 47.86
N PHE A 45 22.77 15.06 47.92
CA PHE A 45 23.93 14.20 47.64
C PHE A 45 24.40 14.33 46.19
N ALA A 46 23.48 14.34 45.21
CA ALA A 46 23.81 14.46 43.79
C ALA A 46 24.52 15.79 43.46
N ASN A 47 24.12 16.91 44.08
CA ASN A 47 24.70 18.23 43.84
C ASN A 47 26.07 18.42 44.50
N ASN A 48 26.37 17.65 45.55
CA ASN A 48 27.56 17.85 46.37
C ASN A 48 28.62 16.74 46.21
N LEU A 49 28.36 15.75 45.35
CA LEU A 49 29.28 14.65 45.06
C LEU A 49 29.70 14.65 43.59
N ASP A 50 30.94 14.22 43.36
CA ASP A 50 31.51 14.08 42.01
C ASP A 50 31.14 12.77 41.34
N GLY A 51 30.83 11.77 42.16
CA GLY A 51 30.55 10.42 41.72
C GLY A 51 29.06 10.11 41.59
N ILE A 52 28.77 8.85 41.28
CA ILE A 52 27.43 8.29 41.17
C ILE A 52 26.85 8.07 42.57
N VAL A 53 25.60 8.49 42.77
CA VAL A 53 24.80 8.10 43.94
C VAL A 53 23.99 6.85 43.60
N THR A 54 24.13 5.81 44.43
CA THR A 54 23.34 4.58 44.37
C THR A 54 22.55 4.42 45.66
N ALA A 55 21.22 4.51 45.59
CA ALA A 55 20.34 4.47 46.75
C ALA A 55 18.93 4.01 46.36
N GLU A 56 18.19 3.51 47.35
CA GLU A 56 16.76 3.24 47.21
C GLU A 56 15.95 4.51 47.52
N LEU A 57 15.01 4.87 46.63
CA LEU A 57 14.02 5.92 46.85
C LEU A 57 12.63 5.26 46.91
N THR A 58 12.03 5.26 48.10
CA THR A 58 10.75 4.59 48.35
C THR A 58 9.78 5.59 48.99
N VAL A 59 8.82 6.08 48.22
CA VAL A 59 7.67 6.87 48.71
C VAL A 59 6.48 6.80 47.74
N GLY A 60 5.28 6.81 48.31
CA GLY A 60 4.07 6.21 47.73
C GLY A 60 3.31 6.89 46.59
N PHE A 61 3.84 7.93 45.90
CA PHE A 61 3.18 8.49 44.69
C PHE A 61 4.20 9.13 43.72
N LEU A 62 3.95 9.04 42.40
CA LEU A 62 4.85 9.56 41.35
C LEU A 62 5.17 11.07 41.49
N ALA A 63 4.22 11.87 41.98
CA ALA A 63 4.39 13.31 42.17
C ALA A 63 5.50 13.68 43.16
N SER A 64 5.83 12.78 44.10
CA SER A 64 6.92 13.00 45.06
C SER A 64 8.29 13.13 44.40
N PHE A 65 8.45 12.58 43.18
CA PHE A 65 9.68 12.60 42.39
C PHE A 65 9.78 13.75 41.40
N ALA A 66 8.79 14.65 41.33
CA ALA A 66 8.77 15.74 40.35
C ALA A 66 10.05 16.61 40.38
N ASN A 67 10.59 16.82 41.58
CA ASN A 67 11.79 17.64 41.81
C ASN A 67 13.10 16.84 41.80
N LEU A 68 13.08 15.53 41.55
CA LEU A 68 14.32 14.76 41.38
C LEU A 68 15.11 15.36 40.21
N ILE A 69 16.38 15.68 40.39
CA ILE A 69 17.20 16.28 39.33
C ILE A 69 17.89 15.18 38.52
N ALA A 70 17.96 15.36 37.20
CA ALA A 70 18.90 14.61 36.37
C ALA A 70 20.30 15.20 36.61
N ASN A 71 21.33 14.38 36.80
CA ASN A 71 22.72 14.83 36.97
C ASN A 71 23.58 14.37 35.79
N GLU A 72 24.62 15.13 35.47
CA GLU A 72 25.61 14.90 34.40
C GLU A 72 26.35 13.56 34.51
N THR A 73 26.30 12.89 35.67
CA THR A 73 26.97 11.60 35.96
C THR A 73 26.01 10.40 36.04
N ASP A 74 24.72 10.58 35.74
CA ASP A 74 23.75 9.49 35.58
C ASP A 74 23.62 8.59 36.84
N ASN A 75 23.10 9.18 37.93
CA ASN A 75 22.88 8.51 39.22
C ASN A 75 22.05 7.22 39.09
N ALA A 76 22.44 6.18 39.84
CA ALA A 76 21.81 4.86 39.83
C ALA A 76 20.84 4.69 41.00
N PHE A 77 19.72 5.40 40.98
CA PHE A 77 18.66 5.29 41.96
C PHE A 77 17.77 4.08 41.66
N THR A 78 17.57 3.22 42.65
CA THR A 78 16.49 2.22 42.60
C THR A 78 15.23 2.89 43.12
N ILE A 79 14.29 3.17 42.24
CA ILE A 79 13.09 3.92 42.55
C ILE A 79 11.91 2.95 42.61
N THR A 80 11.13 3.00 43.68
CA THR A 80 9.84 2.32 43.74
C THR A 80 8.71 3.35 43.70
N VAL A 81 7.88 3.27 42.68
CA VAL A 81 6.62 4.02 42.57
C VAL A 81 5.49 3.10 42.99
N GLU A 82 4.85 3.42 44.10
CA GLU A 82 3.59 2.80 44.52
C GLU A 82 2.42 3.70 44.11
N ASP A 83 1.26 3.09 43.86
CA ASP A 83 0.01 3.78 43.58
C ASP A 83 -1.17 2.99 44.19
N ASP A 84 -1.14 2.89 45.51
CA ASP A 84 -2.18 2.21 46.29
C ASP A 84 -3.54 2.95 46.24
N SER A 85 -3.57 4.19 45.74
CA SER A 85 -4.78 5.00 45.59
C SER A 85 -5.55 4.70 44.30
N GLY A 86 -4.97 3.97 43.35
CA GLY A 86 -5.58 3.70 42.05
C GLY A 86 -5.64 4.93 41.15
N ASP A 87 -4.71 5.86 41.34
CA ASP A 87 -4.58 7.02 40.47
C ASP A 87 -4.11 6.62 39.07
N THR A 88 -4.16 7.55 38.14
CA THR A 88 -3.65 7.32 36.79
C THR A 88 -2.27 7.94 36.63
N LEU A 89 -1.26 7.12 36.37
CA LEU A 89 0.09 7.57 36.03
C LEU A 89 0.19 7.89 34.55
N GLN A 90 0.73 9.06 34.22
CA GLN A 90 1.01 9.43 32.84
C GLN A 90 2.34 8.79 32.38
N ALA A 91 2.32 8.12 31.24
CA ALA A 91 3.51 7.50 30.67
C ALA A 91 4.67 8.49 30.46
N THR A 92 4.37 9.74 30.09
CA THR A 92 5.39 10.81 29.95
C THR A 92 6.10 11.15 31.26
N ALA A 93 5.40 11.09 32.39
CA ALA A 93 5.99 11.34 33.70
C ALA A 93 6.90 10.18 34.12
N LEU A 94 6.51 8.93 33.83
CA LEU A 94 7.37 7.76 34.03
C LEU A 94 8.62 7.80 33.14
N SER A 95 8.47 8.15 31.87
CA SER A 95 9.62 8.33 30.96
C SER A 95 10.56 9.43 31.46
N THR A 96 10.01 10.56 31.94
CA THR A 96 10.81 11.65 32.55
C THR A 96 11.53 11.18 33.80
N LEU A 97 10.90 10.34 34.63
CA LEU A 97 11.52 9.79 35.83
C LEU A 97 12.60 8.77 35.50
N GLY A 98 12.35 7.88 34.54
CA GLY A 98 13.33 6.93 34.01
C GLY A 98 14.56 7.64 33.47
N GLY A 99 14.39 8.72 32.68
CA GLY A 99 15.51 9.53 32.19
C GLY A 99 16.28 10.32 33.26
N LYS A 100 15.87 10.29 34.53
CA LYS A 100 16.61 10.90 35.65
C LYS A 100 17.51 9.90 36.38
N THR A 101 17.50 8.62 35.98
CA THR A 101 18.31 7.61 36.64
C THR A 101 18.76 6.49 35.71
N THR A 102 19.93 5.93 35.96
CA THR A 102 20.39 4.67 35.34
C THR A 102 19.99 3.43 36.13
N GLY A 103 19.42 3.62 37.33
CA GLY A 103 18.87 2.55 38.15
C GLY A 103 17.45 2.19 37.74
N THR A 104 16.91 1.12 38.33
CA THR A 104 15.58 0.62 37.98
C THR A 104 14.47 1.49 38.56
N VAL A 105 13.46 1.79 37.75
CA VAL A 105 12.20 2.41 38.21
C VAL A 105 11.11 1.34 38.26
N THR A 106 10.87 0.78 39.43
CA THR A 106 9.86 -0.27 39.62
C THR A 106 8.50 0.36 39.95
N VAL A 107 7.48 0.01 39.17
CA VAL A 107 6.10 0.42 39.41
C VAL A 107 5.34 -0.75 40.04
N GLN A 108 4.82 -0.57 41.26
CA GLN A 108 4.15 -1.61 42.05
C GLN A 108 2.72 -1.20 42.43
N ASN A 109 1.88 -2.21 42.72
CA ASN A 109 0.48 -2.11 43.20
C ASN A 109 -0.53 -1.47 42.21
N ALA A 110 -1.29 -2.31 41.49
CA ALA A 110 -2.51 -1.98 40.70
C ALA A 110 -2.55 -0.63 39.93
N VAL A 111 -1.42 -0.19 39.39
CA VAL A 111 -1.27 1.10 38.72
C VAL A 111 -1.98 1.12 37.36
N ILE A 112 -2.71 2.21 37.07
CA ILE A 112 -3.15 2.52 35.71
C ILE A 112 -2.13 3.45 35.06
N ILE A 113 -1.39 2.96 34.06
CA ILE A 113 -0.48 3.77 33.24
C ILE A 113 -1.20 4.17 31.95
N THR A 114 -1.38 5.47 31.73
CA THR A 114 -2.09 6.01 30.56
C THR A 114 -1.15 6.79 29.65
N GLY A 115 -1.40 6.74 28.35
CA GLY A 115 -0.64 7.53 27.37
C GLY A 115 -0.96 7.13 25.92
N THR A 116 -0.41 7.88 24.97
CA THR A 116 -0.42 7.43 23.58
C THR A 116 0.50 6.22 23.43
N ALA A 117 0.32 5.42 22.37
CA ALA A 117 1.17 4.27 22.09
C ALA A 117 2.66 4.66 22.04
N THR A 118 3.01 5.80 21.45
CA THR A 118 4.39 6.31 21.44
C THR A 118 4.89 6.67 22.84
N GLN A 119 4.06 7.31 23.67
CA GLN A 119 4.45 7.66 25.04
C GLN A 119 4.63 6.42 25.91
N LEU A 120 3.77 5.41 25.75
CA LEU A 120 3.86 4.13 26.45
C LEU A 120 5.08 3.33 26.00
N MET A 121 5.38 3.31 24.70
CA MET A 121 6.62 2.72 24.17
C MET A 121 7.86 3.38 24.79
N ALA A 122 7.91 4.71 24.79
CA ALA A 122 9.02 5.47 25.38
C ALA A 122 9.14 5.24 26.89
N ALA A 123 8.04 5.01 27.59
CA ALA A 123 8.06 4.85 29.04
C ALA A 123 8.34 3.42 29.51
N LEU A 124 7.92 2.40 28.75
CA LEU A 124 7.89 1.01 29.23
C LEU A 124 8.76 0.05 28.42
N VAL A 125 9.06 0.39 27.17
CA VAL A 125 9.80 -0.47 26.25
C VAL A 125 11.20 0.08 25.98
N ASP A 126 11.36 1.40 26.01
CA ASP A 126 12.66 2.03 25.86
C ASP A 126 13.58 1.65 27.01
N THR A 127 14.67 0.96 26.67
CA THR A 127 15.68 0.52 27.62
C THR A 127 16.38 1.67 28.32
N GLU A 128 16.37 2.89 27.77
CA GLU A 128 16.95 4.06 28.44
C GLU A 128 16.16 4.46 29.69
N THR A 129 14.87 4.14 29.79
CA THR A 129 14.04 4.55 30.92
C THR A 129 14.07 3.61 32.12
N GLN A 130 14.55 2.38 31.95
CA GLN A 130 14.69 1.38 33.04
C GLN A 130 13.40 1.12 33.86
N VAL A 131 12.22 1.45 33.30
CA VAL A 131 10.94 1.30 33.98
C VAL A 131 10.48 -0.16 33.92
N LEU A 132 10.11 -0.71 35.07
CA LEU A 132 9.58 -2.06 35.21
C LEU A 132 8.16 -2.00 35.78
N ALA A 133 7.16 -2.29 34.95
CA ALA A 133 5.73 -2.19 35.30
C ALA A 133 4.99 -3.52 35.11
N GLN A 134 5.55 -4.62 35.63
CA GLN A 134 5.13 -6.00 35.30
C GLN A 134 3.64 -6.30 35.56
N ASN A 135 3.01 -5.67 36.54
CA ASN A 135 1.62 -5.93 36.92
C ASN A 135 0.67 -4.75 36.59
N ALA A 136 1.14 -3.74 35.85
CA ALA A 136 0.37 -2.53 35.62
C ALA A 136 -0.77 -2.72 34.61
N HIS A 137 -1.90 -2.06 34.86
CA HIS A 137 -2.93 -1.84 33.87
C HIS A 137 -2.46 -0.76 32.88
N ILE A 138 -2.50 -1.05 31.58
CA ILE A 138 -2.08 -0.09 30.56
C ILE A 138 -3.30 0.42 29.80
N ASN A 139 -3.45 1.74 29.73
CA ASN A 139 -4.53 2.39 29.01
C ASN A 139 -4.00 3.23 27.85
N PHE A 140 -4.32 2.82 26.62
CA PHE A 140 -3.97 3.55 25.40
C PHE A 140 -4.97 4.69 25.14
N THR A 141 -4.46 5.90 24.91
CA THR A 141 -5.30 7.07 24.57
C THR A 141 -5.46 7.29 23.07
N ASN A 142 -4.73 6.54 22.24
CA ASN A 142 -4.88 6.47 20.79
C ASN A 142 -4.78 5.01 20.29
N ALA A 143 -5.04 4.78 19.01
CA ALA A 143 -4.91 3.46 18.40
C ALA A 143 -3.42 3.06 18.32
N PRO A 144 -2.96 1.99 18.98
CA PRO A 144 -1.62 1.45 18.75
C PRO A 144 -1.57 0.64 17.45
N THR A 145 -0.36 0.48 16.92
CA THR A 145 -0.06 -0.55 15.91
C THR A 145 -0.02 -1.94 16.56
N VAL A 146 -0.10 -2.99 15.74
CA VAL A 146 0.00 -4.38 16.24
C VAL A 146 1.34 -4.61 16.93
N ALA A 147 2.42 -4.06 16.36
CA ALA A 147 3.77 -4.15 16.93
C ALA A 147 3.89 -3.40 18.26
N GLN A 148 3.32 -2.20 18.38
CA GLN A 148 3.33 -1.44 19.64
C GLN A 148 2.54 -2.17 20.73
N PHE A 149 1.39 -2.73 20.39
CA PHE A 149 0.60 -3.54 21.33
C PHE A 149 1.40 -4.75 21.83
N ALA A 150 2.03 -5.50 20.92
CA ALA A 150 2.83 -6.68 21.26
C ALA A 150 4.04 -6.32 22.12
N ALA A 151 4.75 -5.24 21.78
CA ALA A 151 5.91 -4.77 22.54
C ALA A 151 5.54 -4.39 23.98
N ILE A 152 4.44 -3.66 24.17
CA ILE A 152 3.95 -3.29 25.50
C ILE A 152 3.43 -4.51 26.27
N ARG A 153 2.72 -5.42 25.59
CA ARG A 153 2.26 -6.68 26.19
C ARG A 153 3.42 -7.53 26.72
N ALA A 154 4.60 -7.45 26.11
CA ALA A 154 5.77 -8.16 26.59
C ALA A 154 6.32 -7.61 27.92
N GLN A 155 5.99 -6.36 28.29
CA GLN A 155 6.47 -5.70 29.50
C GLN A 155 5.55 -5.85 30.72
N THR A 156 4.31 -6.31 30.51
CA THR A 156 3.31 -6.43 31.57
C THR A 156 2.41 -7.64 31.39
N VAL A 157 2.11 -8.33 32.48
CA VAL A 157 1.07 -9.36 32.56
C VAL A 157 -0.30 -8.77 32.91
N GLY A 158 -0.36 -7.47 33.21
CA GLY A 158 -1.59 -6.74 33.45
C GLY A 158 -2.49 -6.62 32.22
N THR A 159 -3.66 -6.01 32.42
CA THR A 159 -4.64 -5.81 31.34
C THR A 159 -4.27 -4.59 30.49
N LEU A 160 -4.53 -4.67 29.19
CA LEU A 160 -4.34 -3.57 28.23
C LEU A 160 -5.71 -3.09 27.75
N THR A 161 -6.05 -1.82 27.97
CA THR A 161 -7.29 -1.16 27.51
C THR A 161 -7.00 -0.26 26.31
N TYR A 162 -7.78 -0.45 25.26
CA TYR A 162 -7.72 0.31 24.00
C TYR A 162 -9.06 0.18 23.28
N THR A 163 -9.40 1.17 22.46
CA THR A 163 -10.69 1.25 21.75
C THR A 163 -10.58 0.83 20.29
N SER A 164 -9.40 1.01 19.68
CA SER A 164 -9.13 0.69 18.30
C SER A 164 -7.67 0.30 18.08
N ILE A 165 -7.38 -0.33 16.94
CA ILE A 165 -6.04 -0.63 16.44
C ILE A 165 -5.87 0.05 15.08
N ALA A 166 -4.70 0.60 14.80
CA ALA A 166 -4.39 1.22 13.52
C ALA A 166 -3.04 0.72 13.00
N ASP A 167 -3.04 0.07 11.84
CA ASP A 167 -1.81 -0.46 11.23
C ASP A 167 -2.05 -0.71 9.72
N THR A 168 -1.01 -1.15 9.01
CA THR A 168 -1.12 -1.55 7.62
C THR A 168 -1.96 -2.83 7.48
N ALA A 169 -2.64 -3.00 6.34
CA ALA A 169 -3.43 -4.19 6.03
C ALA A 169 -2.58 -5.47 6.12
N ALA A 170 -1.32 -5.41 5.70
CA ALA A 170 -0.40 -6.54 5.83
C ALA A 170 -0.17 -6.93 7.30
N ASN A 171 0.09 -5.96 8.18
CA ASN A 171 0.33 -6.21 9.60
C ASN A 171 -0.94 -6.67 10.33
N LEU A 172 -2.10 -6.12 9.98
CA LEU A 172 -3.39 -6.55 10.52
C LEU A 172 -3.80 -7.95 10.02
N ASN A 173 -3.36 -8.32 8.81
CA ASN A 173 -3.59 -9.65 8.27
C ASN A 173 -2.60 -10.71 8.79
N ALA A 174 -1.45 -10.30 9.34
CA ALA A 174 -0.46 -11.23 9.88
C ALA A 174 -1.04 -12.18 10.94
N ASP A 175 -0.35 -13.32 11.13
CA ASP A 175 -0.71 -14.51 11.93
C ASP A 175 -1.98 -14.41 12.81
N ALA A 176 -3.00 -15.20 12.45
CA ALA A 176 -4.29 -15.26 13.12
C ALA A 176 -4.21 -15.60 14.63
N LEU A 177 -3.14 -16.22 15.13
CA LEU A 177 -3.04 -16.55 16.56
C LEU A 177 -2.54 -15.37 17.41
N SER A 178 -1.78 -14.44 16.83
CA SER A 178 -1.26 -13.27 17.56
C SER A 178 -2.13 -12.03 17.38
N VAL A 179 -2.79 -11.87 16.23
CA VAL A 179 -3.58 -10.67 15.90
C VAL A 179 -5.05 -10.81 16.26
N THR A 180 -5.69 -11.97 16.06
CA THR A 180 -7.12 -12.13 16.31
C THR A 180 -7.53 -11.76 17.74
N PRO A 181 -6.83 -12.17 18.81
CA PRO A 181 -7.15 -11.74 20.17
C PRO A 181 -7.03 -10.22 20.38
N VAL A 182 -6.21 -9.54 19.58
CA VAL A 182 -5.98 -8.09 19.65
C VAL A 182 -7.09 -7.31 18.96
N ILE A 183 -7.64 -7.82 17.86
CA ILE A 183 -8.63 -7.07 17.06
C ILE A 183 -10.07 -7.54 17.22
N SER A 184 -10.34 -8.69 17.86
CA SER A 184 -11.63 -9.40 17.83
C SER A 184 -12.88 -8.55 18.11
N ASN A 185 -12.81 -7.55 18.98
CA ASN A 185 -13.93 -6.66 19.31
C ASN A 185 -13.55 -5.17 19.25
N LYS A 186 -12.59 -4.84 18.39
CA LYS A 186 -12.00 -3.51 18.30
C LYS A 186 -12.22 -2.93 16.93
N VAL A 187 -12.44 -1.61 16.89
CA VAL A 187 -12.42 -0.88 15.61
C VAL A 187 -11.02 -1.01 15.02
N VAL A 188 -10.95 -1.40 13.76
CA VAL A 188 -9.68 -1.57 13.03
C VAL A 188 -9.55 -0.47 12.00
N THR A 189 -8.42 0.23 11.97
CA THR A 189 -8.12 1.24 10.96
C THR A 189 -6.95 0.78 10.11
N VAL A 190 -7.17 0.66 8.81
CA VAL A 190 -6.13 0.36 7.82
C VAL A 190 -5.46 1.66 7.41
N THR A 191 -4.14 1.76 7.65
CA THR A 191 -3.37 3.01 7.50
C THR A 191 -2.65 3.16 6.16
N ASP A 192 -2.69 2.15 5.29
CA ASP A 192 -2.07 2.21 3.97
C ASP A 192 -2.62 3.40 3.17
N SER A 193 -1.71 4.24 2.65
CA SER A 193 -2.06 5.35 1.77
C SER A 193 -2.05 4.97 0.28
N GLY A 194 -1.45 3.82 -0.05
CA GLY A 194 -1.32 3.30 -1.40
C GLY A 194 -2.35 2.21 -1.71
N ALA A 195 -1.89 1.21 -2.47
CA ALA A 195 -2.68 0.04 -2.80
C ALA A 195 -2.81 -0.91 -1.60
N VAL A 196 -4.04 -1.38 -1.36
CA VAL A 196 -4.37 -2.39 -0.34
C VAL A 196 -4.89 -3.64 -1.02
N ASP A 197 -4.41 -4.81 -0.59
CA ASP A 197 -4.91 -6.08 -1.09
C ASP A 197 -6.31 -6.40 -0.51
N ALA A 198 -7.27 -6.71 -1.38
CA ALA A 198 -8.63 -7.06 -1.01
C ALA A 198 -8.68 -8.33 -0.15
N SER A 199 -7.82 -9.31 -0.42
CA SER A 199 -7.73 -10.56 0.36
C SER A 199 -7.34 -10.30 1.82
N HIS A 200 -6.48 -9.31 2.06
CA HIS A 200 -6.12 -8.87 3.42
C HIS A 200 -7.33 -8.28 4.13
N LEU A 201 -8.11 -7.44 3.45
CA LEU A 201 -9.30 -6.83 4.04
C LEU A 201 -10.38 -7.86 4.40
N VAL A 202 -10.60 -8.85 3.53
CA VAL A 202 -11.49 -9.99 3.80
C VAL A 202 -11.01 -10.78 5.03
N ALA A 203 -9.72 -11.07 5.10
CA ALA A 203 -9.16 -11.79 6.23
C ALA A 203 -9.27 -10.98 7.53
N ILE A 204 -8.99 -9.67 7.50
CA ILE A 204 -9.13 -8.79 8.66
C ILE A 204 -10.59 -8.71 9.13
N SER A 205 -11.56 -8.53 8.22
CA SER A 205 -12.97 -8.45 8.61
C SER A 205 -13.48 -9.74 9.23
N SER A 206 -12.93 -10.90 8.84
CA SER A 206 -13.23 -12.18 9.51
C SER A 206 -12.69 -12.30 10.94
N LYS A 207 -11.69 -11.50 11.31
CA LYS A 207 -11.03 -11.54 12.63
C LYS A 207 -11.63 -10.56 13.64
N THR A 208 -12.50 -9.64 13.24
CA THR A 208 -13.12 -8.64 14.13
C THR A 208 -14.64 -8.63 14.00
N THR A 209 -15.35 -8.37 15.10
CA THR A 209 -16.79 -8.14 15.10
C THR A 209 -17.16 -6.65 15.01
N SER A 210 -16.16 -5.77 14.90
CA SER A 210 -16.34 -4.32 14.78
C SER A 210 -15.90 -3.82 13.41
N ASN A 211 -16.19 -2.56 13.10
CA ASN A 211 -15.89 -2.01 11.78
C ASN A 211 -14.39 -1.99 11.47
N VAL A 212 -14.06 -2.38 10.25
CA VAL A 212 -12.77 -2.14 9.59
C VAL A 212 -12.90 -0.87 8.75
N THR A 213 -12.07 0.13 9.04
CA THR A 213 -12.06 1.42 8.35
C THR A 213 -10.86 1.49 7.41
N VAL A 214 -11.12 1.64 6.11
CA VAL A 214 -10.12 1.85 5.06
C VAL A 214 -10.23 3.29 4.60
N GLY A 215 -9.37 4.17 5.15
CA GLY A 215 -9.56 5.62 4.99
C GLY A 215 -8.51 6.38 4.20
N ALA A 216 -7.29 5.86 4.11
CA ALA A 216 -6.19 6.51 3.39
C ALA A 216 -5.87 5.84 2.04
N ALA A 217 -6.35 4.62 1.80
CA ALA A 217 -5.98 3.83 0.64
C ALA A 217 -6.43 4.49 -0.66
N SER A 218 -5.53 4.66 -1.61
CA SER A 218 -5.85 5.16 -2.94
C SER A 218 -6.51 4.09 -3.81
N THR A 219 -6.21 2.81 -3.57
CA THR A 219 -6.71 1.68 -4.35
C THR A 219 -6.88 0.45 -3.48
N ILE A 220 -7.96 -0.30 -3.70
CA ILE A 220 -8.12 -1.68 -3.23
C ILE A 220 -7.99 -2.58 -4.45
N GLN A 221 -7.10 -3.57 -4.38
CA GLN A 221 -6.78 -4.43 -5.52
C GLN A 221 -6.76 -5.90 -5.14
N GLY A 222 -6.97 -6.78 -6.12
CA GLY A 222 -6.92 -8.23 -5.90
C GLY A 222 -7.71 -8.98 -6.97
N VAL A 223 -8.05 -10.23 -6.67
CA VAL A 223 -8.98 -11.00 -7.49
C VAL A 223 -10.40 -10.45 -7.37
N ALA A 224 -11.19 -10.60 -8.43
CA ALA A 224 -12.55 -10.05 -8.49
C ALA A 224 -13.48 -10.56 -7.37
N ALA A 225 -13.29 -11.81 -6.93
CA ALA A 225 -14.08 -12.40 -5.85
C ALA A 225 -13.87 -11.66 -4.52
N ASP A 226 -12.62 -11.38 -4.15
CA ASP A 226 -12.28 -10.69 -2.91
C ASP A 226 -12.72 -9.23 -2.95
N LEU A 227 -12.54 -8.56 -4.09
CA LEU A 227 -13.03 -7.19 -4.29
C LEU A 227 -14.54 -7.11 -4.08
N VAL A 228 -15.31 -8.04 -4.63
CA VAL A 228 -16.75 -8.11 -4.43
C VAL A 228 -17.10 -8.41 -2.97
N SER A 229 -16.36 -9.29 -2.31
CA SER A 229 -16.52 -9.53 -0.87
C SER A 229 -16.32 -8.25 -0.08
N VAL A 230 -15.23 -7.51 -0.34
CA VAL A 230 -14.94 -6.24 0.31
C VAL A 230 -16.01 -5.19 0.05
N ILE A 231 -16.51 -5.08 -1.18
CA ILE A 231 -17.57 -4.13 -1.56
C ILE A 231 -18.86 -4.41 -0.78
N ASN A 232 -19.26 -5.67 -0.70
CA ASN A 232 -20.52 -6.09 -0.09
C ASN A 232 -20.44 -6.25 1.44
N ASP A 233 -19.23 -6.29 2.01
CA ASP A 233 -19.04 -6.39 3.46
C ASP A 233 -19.37 -5.06 4.15
N ALA A 234 -20.49 -5.04 4.87
CA ALA A 234 -20.96 -3.89 5.65
C ALA A 234 -20.05 -3.59 6.85
N GLY A 235 -19.23 -4.56 7.30
CA GLY A 235 -18.20 -4.36 8.31
C GLY A 235 -17.00 -3.57 7.80
N ILE A 236 -16.82 -3.46 6.47
CA ILE A 236 -15.72 -2.70 5.86
C ILE A 236 -16.22 -1.33 5.40
N SER A 237 -15.94 -0.31 6.22
CA SER A 237 -16.17 1.09 5.92
C SER A 237 -15.03 1.66 5.09
N LYS A 238 -15.35 2.27 3.95
CA LYS A 238 -14.40 2.83 2.98
C LYS A 238 -14.66 4.32 2.92
N SER A 239 -13.68 5.16 3.25
CA SER A 239 -13.87 6.61 3.23
C SER A 239 -13.04 7.27 2.14
N GLY A 240 -13.59 8.30 1.49
CA GLY A 240 -12.94 9.00 0.39
C GLY A 240 -13.13 8.31 -0.97
N SER A 241 -12.41 8.81 -1.98
CA SER A 241 -12.39 8.24 -3.33
C SER A 241 -11.41 7.06 -3.37
N VAL A 242 -11.89 5.83 -3.22
CA VAL A 242 -11.07 4.61 -3.31
C VAL A 242 -11.32 3.96 -4.66
N ALA A 243 -10.27 3.72 -5.45
CA ALA A 243 -10.37 2.94 -6.68
C ALA A 243 -10.41 1.43 -6.36
N PHE A 244 -11.12 0.65 -7.16
CA PHE A 244 -11.08 -0.81 -7.11
C PHE A 244 -10.42 -1.36 -8.37
N ASN A 245 -9.36 -2.16 -8.22
CA ASN A 245 -8.56 -2.66 -9.34
C ASN A 245 -8.45 -4.19 -9.33
N VAL A 246 -8.96 -4.84 -10.37
CA VAL A 246 -8.69 -6.27 -10.59
C VAL A 246 -7.27 -6.40 -11.16
N ASN A 247 -6.33 -6.82 -10.33
CA ASN A 247 -4.91 -6.91 -10.69
C ASN A 247 -4.42 -8.36 -10.92
N SER A 248 -5.31 -9.34 -10.69
CA SER A 248 -5.02 -10.77 -10.80
C SER A 248 -6.32 -11.57 -10.98
N GLY A 249 -6.21 -12.72 -11.64
CA GLY A 249 -7.36 -13.58 -11.94
C GLY A 249 -8.34 -13.00 -12.96
N THR A 250 -9.48 -13.68 -13.13
CA THR A 250 -10.55 -13.30 -14.06
C THR A 250 -11.77 -12.78 -13.29
N ALA A 251 -12.51 -11.84 -13.89
CA ALA A 251 -13.76 -11.32 -13.33
C ALA A 251 -14.96 -11.78 -14.16
N THR A 252 -16.00 -12.32 -13.50
CA THR A 252 -17.29 -12.56 -14.16
C THR A 252 -18.03 -11.24 -14.40
N VAL A 253 -18.98 -11.22 -15.35
CA VAL A 253 -19.86 -10.04 -15.62
C VAL A 253 -20.50 -9.49 -14.34
N ALA A 254 -21.01 -10.37 -13.49
CA ALA A 254 -21.68 -10.00 -12.25
C ALA A 254 -20.71 -9.31 -11.28
N GLN A 255 -19.48 -9.84 -11.15
CA GLN A 255 -18.45 -9.24 -10.30
C GLN A 255 -18.01 -7.89 -10.86
N ALA A 256 -17.76 -7.79 -12.17
CA ALA A 256 -17.38 -6.55 -12.82
C ALA A 256 -18.46 -5.45 -12.66
N THR A 257 -19.74 -5.83 -12.74
CA THR A 257 -20.87 -4.91 -12.53
C THR A 257 -20.88 -4.35 -11.10
N ILE A 258 -20.69 -5.19 -10.09
CA ILE A 258 -20.62 -4.78 -8.68
C ILE A 258 -19.43 -3.85 -8.45
N ILE A 259 -18.25 -4.23 -8.96
CA ILE A 259 -17.01 -3.46 -8.80
C ILE A 259 -17.16 -2.07 -9.41
N ASN A 260 -17.71 -1.94 -10.62
CA ASN A 260 -17.92 -0.63 -11.23
C ASN A 260 -18.98 0.21 -10.50
N GLY A 261 -20.07 -0.42 -10.04
CA GLY A 261 -21.11 0.26 -9.27
C GLY A 261 -20.57 0.88 -7.97
N ALA A 262 -19.52 0.31 -7.40
CA ALA A 262 -18.88 0.82 -6.18
C ALA A 262 -17.95 2.02 -6.41
N VAL A 263 -17.48 2.28 -7.64
CA VAL A 263 -16.57 3.39 -7.95
C VAL A 263 -17.38 4.69 -8.13
N THR A 264 -17.46 5.52 -7.08
CA THR A 264 -18.24 6.77 -7.08
C THR A 264 -17.43 8.02 -7.49
N SER A 265 -16.09 7.95 -7.51
CA SER A 265 -15.18 9.02 -7.95
C SER A 265 -13.75 8.49 -8.21
N GLY A 266 -13.07 8.97 -9.26
CA GLY A 266 -11.72 8.53 -9.69
C GLY A 266 -11.69 7.94 -11.11
N THR A 267 -10.49 7.65 -11.64
CA THR A 267 -10.31 6.98 -12.95
C THR A 267 -10.94 5.59 -12.88
N LYS A 268 -11.97 5.34 -13.70
CA LYS A 268 -12.58 4.02 -13.85
C LYS A 268 -11.72 3.22 -14.83
N THR A 269 -10.71 2.51 -14.31
CA THR A 269 -9.93 1.55 -15.09
C THR A 269 -10.64 0.21 -15.09
N PHE A 270 -11.11 -0.21 -16.24
CA PHE A 270 -11.70 -1.53 -16.43
C PHE A 270 -10.61 -2.47 -16.94
N SER A 271 -10.36 -3.59 -16.28
CA SER A 271 -9.47 -4.64 -16.77
C SER A 271 -10.29 -5.93 -16.84
N ILE A 272 -10.62 -6.36 -18.05
CA ILE A 272 -11.27 -7.66 -18.27
C ILE A 272 -10.23 -8.66 -18.72
N VAL A 273 -10.31 -9.88 -18.19
CA VAL A 273 -9.58 -11.05 -18.68
C VAL A 273 -10.63 -12.07 -19.13
N ASP A 274 -10.47 -12.59 -20.35
CA ASP A 274 -11.33 -13.60 -21.01
C ASP A 274 -12.74 -13.12 -21.41
N GLY A 275 -12.93 -12.87 -22.71
CA GLY A 275 -14.05 -12.20 -23.37
C GLY A 275 -15.49 -12.61 -23.13
N SER A 276 -15.72 -13.61 -22.28
CA SER A 276 -17.04 -13.99 -21.81
C SER A 276 -17.80 -12.85 -21.12
N ALA A 277 -17.09 -11.83 -20.59
CA ALA A 277 -17.70 -10.78 -19.80
C ALA A 277 -18.19 -9.52 -20.57
N ILE A 278 -17.78 -9.31 -21.82
CA ILE A 278 -18.10 -8.05 -22.53
C ILE A 278 -19.40 -8.13 -23.33
N GLN A 279 -19.85 -9.32 -23.72
CA GLN A 279 -21.13 -9.47 -24.43
C GLN A 279 -22.37 -9.05 -23.61
N THR A 280 -22.22 -8.66 -22.34
CA THR A 280 -23.34 -8.24 -21.47
C THR A 280 -23.08 -7.03 -20.58
N ALA A 281 -21.92 -6.36 -20.68
CA ALA A 281 -21.72 -5.09 -19.99
C ALA A 281 -22.64 -4.03 -20.63
N SER A 282 -23.51 -3.40 -19.83
CA SER A 282 -24.46 -2.43 -20.40
C SER A 282 -23.69 -1.30 -21.09
N SER A 283 -24.19 -0.82 -22.22
CA SER A 283 -23.57 0.28 -22.99
C SER A 283 -23.31 1.53 -22.14
N ALA A 284 -24.08 1.72 -21.08
CA ALA A 284 -23.91 2.82 -20.12
C ALA A 284 -22.68 2.65 -19.20
N VAL A 285 -22.29 1.42 -18.88
CA VAL A 285 -21.13 1.10 -18.02
C VAL A 285 -19.83 1.39 -18.75
N LEU A 286 -19.72 0.98 -20.00
CA LEU A 286 -18.53 1.22 -20.83
C LEU A 286 -18.43 2.70 -21.26
N ALA A 287 -19.55 3.36 -21.54
CA ALA A 287 -19.56 4.79 -21.92
C ALA A 287 -19.14 5.74 -20.79
N ALA A 288 -19.23 5.32 -19.52
CA ALA A 288 -18.82 6.12 -18.37
C ALA A 288 -17.35 5.91 -17.96
N ALA A 289 -16.65 4.94 -18.57
CA ALA A 289 -15.25 4.66 -18.27
C ALA A 289 -14.33 5.69 -18.97
N THR A 290 -13.32 6.18 -18.26
CA THR A 290 -12.30 7.08 -18.82
C THR A 290 -11.25 6.33 -19.65
N SER A 291 -11.07 5.04 -19.36
CA SER A 291 -10.19 4.12 -20.08
C SER A 291 -10.65 2.68 -19.87
N VAL A 292 -10.65 1.86 -20.91
CA VAL A 292 -11.04 0.46 -20.88
C VAL A 292 -9.83 -0.38 -21.29
N THR A 293 -9.47 -1.40 -20.52
CA THR A 293 -8.44 -2.38 -20.88
C THR A 293 -9.08 -3.76 -20.97
N TYR A 294 -8.84 -4.44 -22.09
CA TYR A 294 -9.35 -5.77 -22.37
C TYR A 294 -8.19 -6.72 -22.68
N ASN A 295 -7.89 -7.59 -21.73
CA ASN A 295 -6.84 -8.59 -21.85
C ASN A 295 -7.44 -9.95 -22.26
N GLY A 296 -6.84 -10.58 -23.25
CA GLY A 296 -7.02 -11.98 -23.56
C GLY A 296 -6.29 -12.88 -22.57
N THR A 297 -6.24 -14.16 -22.91
CA THR A 297 -5.55 -15.25 -22.22
C THR A 297 -4.42 -15.74 -23.11
N ASP A 298 -3.58 -16.67 -22.63
CA ASP A 298 -2.57 -17.32 -23.47
C ASP A 298 -3.18 -18.44 -24.37
N THR A 299 -4.45 -18.30 -24.75
CA THR A 299 -5.19 -19.23 -25.61
C THR A 299 -6.07 -18.47 -26.60
N PRO A 300 -6.42 -19.05 -27.77
CA PRO A 300 -7.23 -18.36 -28.76
C PRO A 300 -8.52 -17.73 -28.20
N ASN A 301 -8.70 -16.44 -28.44
CA ASN A 301 -9.78 -15.62 -27.94
C ASN A 301 -10.58 -14.96 -29.07
N THR A 302 -11.85 -14.66 -28.79
CA THR A 302 -12.65 -13.73 -29.60
C THR A 302 -13.00 -12.53 -28.74
N MET A 303 -12.42 -11.39 -29.09
CA MET A 303 -12.50 -10.14 -28.34
C MET A 303 -13.29 -9.11 -29.13
N ASP A 304 -14.54 -8.84 -28.74
CA ASP A 304 -15.47 -8.06 -29.57
C ASP A 304 -16.01 -6.80 -28.88
N MET A 305 -15.37 -5.64 -29.11
CA MET A 305 -15.82 -4.33 -28.62
C MET A 305 -16.70 -3.58 -29.63
N SER A 306 -17.17 -4.27 -30.67
CA SER A 306 -17.76 -3.62 -31.84
C SER A 306 -19.06 -2.84 -31.53
N ALA A 307 -19.72 -3.16 -30.42
CA ALA A 307 -20.94 -2.50 -29.97
C ALA A 307 -20.72 -1.14 -29.29
N TYR A 308 -19.47 -0.71 -29.07
CA TYR A 308 -19.14 0.46 -28.25
C TYR A 308 -18.33 1.51 -29.03
N THR A 309 -18.35 2.75 -28.54
CA THR A 309 -17.48 3.85 -28.98
C THR A 309 -16.76 4.37 -27.74
N LEU A 310 -15.51 3.97 -27.55
CA LEU A 310 -14.73 4.27 -26.35
C LEU A 310 -13.68 5.33 -26.68
N SER A 311 -13.44 6.27 -25.78
CA SER A 311 -12.45 7.33 -26.01
C SER A 311 -11.00 6.85 -25.88
N ASN A 312 -10.79 5.75 -25.14
CA ASN A 312 -9.48 5.18 -24.86
C ASN A 312 -9.66 3.71 -24.46
N LEU A 313 -9.58 2.82 -25.44
CA LEU A 313 -9.57 1.37 -25.23
C LEU A 313 -8.16 0.84 -25.45
N THR A 314 -7.72 -0.07 -24.58
CA THR A 314 -6.52 -0.88 -24.78
C THR A 314 -6.94 -2.34 -24.86
N ILE A 315 -6.60 -3.04 -25.94
CA ILE A 315 -6.77 -4.49 -26.05
C ILE A 315 -5.39 -5.15 -26.03
N ASN A 316 -5.21 -6.22 -25.24
CA ASN A 316 -4.01 -7.05 -25.25
C ASN A 316 -4.43 -8.51 -25.44
N ALA A 317 -4.28 -9.09 -26.63
CA ALA A 317 -4.75 -10.45 -26.92
C ALA A 317 -3.89 -11.53 -26.23
N ASN A 318 -2.59 -11.26 -26.07
CA ASN A 318 -1.58 -12.14 -25.46
C ASN A 318 -1.20 -13.31 -26.41
N GLU A 319 -1.05 -14.54 -25.92
CA GLU A 319 -0.73 -15.68 -26.78
C GLU A 319 -2.00 -16.34 -27.33
N GLY A 320 -1.97 -16.83 -28.56
CA GLY A 320 -3.12 -17.47 -29.20
C GLY A 320 -3.31 -16.98 -30.63
N ASN A 321 -4.24 -17.61 -31.35
CA ASN A 321 -4.69 -17.08 -32.64
C ASN A 321 -5.99 -16.34 -32.38
N ASP A 322 -5.90 -15.03 -32.19
CA ASP A 322 -7.00 -14.24 -31.66
C ASP A 322 -7.82 -13.58 -32.76
N THR A 323 -9.08 -13.29 -32.46
CA THR A 323 -9.91 -12.42 -33.30
C THR A 323 -10.32 -11.20 -32.49
N VAL A 324 -9.89 -10.02 -32.94
CA VAL A 324 -10.00 -8.77 -32.18
C VAL A 324 -10.83 -7.76 -32.94
N TYR A 325 -11.91 -7.27 -32.33
CA TYR A 325 -12.69 -6.13 -32.80
C TYR A 325 -12.56 -4.98 -31.80
N GLY A 326 -11.95 -3.88 -32.26
CA GLY A 326 -11.92 -2.60 -31.57
C GLY A 326 -13.31 -1.98 -31.36
N SER A 327 -13.32 -0.82 -30.72
CA SER A 327 -14.50 0.00 -30.52
C SER A 327 -14.78 0.84 -31.78
N GLY A 328 -15.33 2.03 -31.63
CA GLY A 328 -15.47 3.00 -32.71
C GLY A 328 -14.78 4.33 -32.40
N GLY A 329 -13.94 4.35 -31.36
CA GLY A 329 -13.07 5.47 -31.03
C GLY A 329 -11.61 5.01 -30.99
N ASN A 330 -10.70 5.89 -30.61
CA ASN A 330 -9.26 5.62 -30.73
C ASN A 330 -8.82 4.51 -29.76
N ASP A 331 -8.39 3.39 -30.33
CA ASP A 331 -8.00 2.21 -29.59
C ASP A 331 -6.47 1.99 -29.64
N THR A 332 -5.95 1.25 -28.66
CA THR A 332 -4.59 0.68 -28.67
C THR A 332 -4.73 -0.83 -28.63
N ILE A 333 -4.35 -1.53 -29.69
CA ILE A 333 -4.56 -2.97 -29.84
C ILE A 333 -3.21 -3.66 -29.95
N ASN A 334 -2.92 -4.58 -29.05
CA ASN A 334 -1.80 -5.52 -29.14
C ASN A 334 -2.38 -6.91 -29.41
N GLY A 335 -2.05 -7.51 -30.55
CA GLY A 335 -2.34 -8.91 -30.88
C GLY A 335 -1.55 -9.80 -29.94
N GLY A 336 -0.28 -10.01 -30.21
CA GLY A 336 0.61 -10.68 -29.26
C GLY A 336 1.37 -11.79 -29.94
N SER A 337 1.18 -13.04 -29.54
CA SER A 337 1.86 -14.18 -30.19
C SER A 337 0.86 -15.14 -30.81
N GLY A 338 0.98 -15.38 -32.12
CA GLY A 338 0.13 -16.30 -32.87
C GLY A 338 -0.37 -15.63 -34.14
N ALA A 339 -1.29 -16.28 -34.85
CA ALA A 339 -1.87 -15.73 -36.07
C ALA A 339 -3.18 -15.00 -35.74
N ASP A 340 -3.09 -13.68 -35.56
CA ASP A 340 -4.20 -12.86 -35.10
C ASP A 340 -5.00 -12.26 -36.26
N ARG A 341 -6.29 -11.99 -36.04
CA ARG A 341 -7.15 -11.27 -36.98
C ARG A 341 -7.72 -10.04 -36.30
N ILE A 342 -7.25 -8.86 -36.71
CA ILE A 342 -7.48 -7.60 -35.99
C ILE A 342 -8.30 -6.62 -36.83
N TYR A 343 -9.35 -6.08 -36.22
CA TYR A 343 -10.23 -5.05 -36.78
C TYR A 343 -10.16 -3.82 -35.86
N GLY A 344 -9.41 -2.78 -36.24
CA GLY A 344 -9.38 -1.50 -35.49
C GLY A 344 -10.75 -0.80 -35.48
N ARG A 345 -11.41 -0.82 -36.63
CA ARG A 345 -12.72 -0.21 -36.92
C ARG A 345 -12.63 1.32 -37.01
N GLY A 346 -13.19 2.04 -36.04
CA GLY A 346 -13.39 3.49 -36.12
C GLY A 346 -12.53 4.22 -35.11
N GLY A 347 -12.12 5.45 -35.43
CA GLY A 347 -11.13 6.18 -34.62
C GLY A 347 -9.73 5.98 -35.17
N ASN A 348 -8.76 6.72 -34.62
CA ASN A 348 -7.35 6.60 -35.00
C ASN A 348 -6.69 5.58 -34.07
N ASP A 349 -6.43 4.38 -34.58
CA ASP A 349 -5.97 3.28 -33.75
C ASP A 349 -4.44 3.13 -33.75
N VAL A 350 -3.89 2.62 -32.66
CA VAL A 350 -2.51 2.14 -32.60
C VAL A 350 -2.54 0.63 -32.48
N ILE A 351 -2.15 -0.08 -33.53
CA ILE A 351 -2.25 -1.54 -33.60
C ILE A 351 -0.85 -2.14 -33.70
N ASN A 352 -0.56 -3.15 -32.90
CA ASN A 352 0.63 -3.97 -32.99
C ASN A 352 0.18 -5.42 -33.15
N GLY A 353 0.46 -6.05 -34.30
CA GLY A 353 0.13 -7.47 -34.51
C GLY A 353 0.88 -8.38 -33.55
N GLY A 354 2.12 -8.01 -33.22
CA GLY A 354 3.01 -8.87 -32.45
C GLY A 354 3.69 -9.89 -33.36
N THR A 355 3.98 -11.08 -32.86
CA THR A 355 4.67 -12.14 -33.60
C THR A 355 3.69 -13.15 -34.17
N GLY A 356 3.89 -13.53 -35.43
CA GLY A 356 3.09 -14.56 -36.09
C GLY A 356 2.77 -14.13 -37.50
N VAL A 357 1.65 -14.60 -38.04
CA VAL A 357 1.16 -14.16 -39.35
C VAL A 357 -0.21 -13.55 -39.12
N ASP A 358 -0.23 -12.24 -38.99
CA ASP A 358 -1.42 -11.50 -38.58
C ASP A 358 -2.23 -11.03 -39.78
N THR A 359 -3.51 -10.77 -39.57
CA THR A 359 -4.40 -10.22 -40.59
C THR A 359 -5.10 -8.98 -40.06
N PHE A 360 -4.75 -7.81 -40.59
CA PHE A 360 -5.39 -6.53 -40.31
C PHE A 360 -6.52 -6.30 -41.31
N VAL A 361 -7.76 -6.18 -40.81
CA VAL A 361 -8.95 -6.13 -41.66
C VAL A 361 -9.57 -4.74 -41.66
N PHE A 362 -9.73 -4.18 -42.85
CA PHE A 362 -10.30 -2.86 -43.08
C PHE A 362 -11.66 -3.00 -43.78
N ASN A 363 -12.69 -2.33 -43.26
CA ASN A 363 -14.01 -2.25 -43.90
C ASN A 363 -14.46 -0.80 -44.16
N SER A 364 -15.25 -0.58 -45.21
CA SER A 364 -15.64 0.76 -45.71
C SER A 364 -16.88 1.37 -45.06
N THR A 365 -17.28 0.91 -43.88
CA THR A 365 -18.44 1.55 -43.22
C THR A 365 -18.06 2.96 -42.76
N ALA A 366 -19.02 3.90 -42.80
CA ALA A 366 -18.78 5.31 -42.42
C ALA A 366 -18.31 5.51 -40.96
N ALA A 367 -18.30 4.44 -40.15
CA ALA A 367 -17.73 4.39 -38.81
C ALA A 367 -16.20 4.24 -38.80
N ASN A 368 -15.55 3.90 -39.93
CA ASN A 368 -14.11 3.60 -40.00
C ASN A 368 -13.30 4.71 -40.68
N ASN A 369 -13.53 5.97 -40.31
CA ASN A 369 -12.84 7.13 -40.91
C ASN A 369 -11.53 7.52 -40.17
N GLY A 370 -10.85 6.51 -39.63
CA GLY A 370 -9.66 6.61 -38.81
C GLY A 370 -8.33 6.74 -39.55
N HIS A 371 -7.32 7.21 -38.84
CA HIS A 371 -5.91 7.11 -39.22
C HIS A 371 -5.19 6.15 -38.29
N ASP A 372 -4.95 4.93 -38.75
CA ASP A 372 -4.39 3.87 -37.94
C ASP A 372 -2.86 3.80 -38.11
N SER A 373 -2.17 3.63 -36.99
CA SER A 373 -0.74 3.35 -36.95
C SER A 373 -0.55 1.87 -36.65
N ILE A 374 -0.01 1.11 -37.60
CA ILE A 374 0.12 -0.34 -37.50
C ILE A 374 1.59 -0.72 -37.46
N THR A 375 1.97 -1.48 -36.43
CA THR A 375 3.29 -2.08 -36.26
C THR A 375 3.20 -3.57 -36.54
N VAL A 376 4.08 -4.04 -37.44
CA VAL A 376 4.23 -5.44 -37.84
C VAL A 376 5.57 -5.97 -37.32
N SER A 377 5.62 -7.21 -36.81
CA SER A 377 6.88 -7.82 -36.37
C SER A 377 7.36 -8.85 -37.37
N LEU A 378 8.41 -8.51 -38.13
CA LEU A 378 8.99 -9.39 -39.13
C LEU A 378 9.81 -10.50 -38.45
N SER A 379 9.20 -11.67 -38.24
CA SER A 379 9.96 -12.87 -37.85
C SER A 379 10.69 -13.41 -39.08
N SER A 380 12.01 -13.59 -38.98
CA SER A 380 12.85 -13.92 -40.13
C SER A 380 12.49 -15.31 -40.70
N GLY A 381 11.73 -15.35 -41.80
CA GLY A 381 11.62 -16.51 -42.69
C GLY A 381 10.26 -17.22 -42.79
N LEU A 382 9.18 -16.67 -42.25
CA LEU A 382 7.80 -17.14 -42.50
C LEU A 382 6.90 -15.99 -42.96
N VAL A 383 5.82 -16.34 -43.67
CA VAL A 383 4.89 -15.51 -44.44
C VAL A 383 4.57 -14.14 -43.81
N GLN A 384 4.47 -13.11 -44.66
CA GLN A 384 4.18 -11.71 -44.32
C GLN A 384 2.79 -11.55 -43.68
N ASP A 385 2.64 -10.55 -42.81
CA ASP A 385 1.33 -10.10 -42.33
C ASP A 385 0.44 -9.68 -43.50
N VAL A 386 -0.87 -9.85 -43.32
CA VAL A 386 -1.90 -9.62 -44.33
C VAL A 386 -2.68 -8.37 -44.00
N PHE A 387 -2.80 -7.46 -44.97
CA PHE A 387 -3.71 -6.33 -44.89
C PHE A 387 -4.90 -6.60 -45.82
N ASP A 388 -6.04 -6.93 -45.22
CA ASP A 388 -7.27 -7.34 -45.88
C ASP A 388 -8.19 -6.13 -46.08
N PHE A 389 -8.22 -5.62 -47.31
CA PHE A 389 -9.11 -4.54 -47.75
C PHE A 389 -10.36 -5.08 -48.47
N GLY A 390 -10.67 -6.38 -48.38
CA GLY A 390 -11.72 -7.03 -49.17
C GLY A 390 -13.09 -6.36 -49.05
N ALA A 391 -13.43 -5.82 -47.88
CA ALA A 391 -14.70 -5.13 -47.63
C ALA A 391 -14.77 -3.70 -48.21
N PHE A 392 -13.65 -3.09 -48.64
CA PHE A 392 -13.67 -1.77 -49.26
C PHE A 392 -14.25 -1.78 -50.69
N ILE A 393 -14.18 -2.92 -51.38
CA ILE A 393 -14.48 -3.02 -52.81
C ILE A 393 -15.91 -3.55 -53.07
N GLU A 394 -16.64 -3.97 -52.03
CA GLU A 394 -17.98 -4.59 -52.18
C GLU A 394 -19.09 -3.56 -52.48
N THR A 395 -18.93 -2.30 -52.07
CA THR A 395 -19.88 -1.24 -52.43
C THR A 395 -19.43 -0.61 -53.74
N GLY A 396 -19.91 -1.13 -54.88
CA GLY A 396 -19.60 -0.66 -56.24
C GLY A 396 -19.99 0.79 -56.59
N SER A 397 -19.85 1.74 -55.65
CA SER A 397 -20.20 3.14 -55.81
C SER A 397 -19.46 4.06 -54.81
N VAL A 398 -18.13 4.02 -54.77
CA VAL A 398 -17.31 5.18 -54.33
C VAL A 398 -16.07 5.24 -55.22
N ASN A 399 -15.70 6.42 -55.70
CA ASN A 399 -14.52 6.66 -56.55
C ASN A 399 -13.29 5.87 -56.07
N GLN A 400 -12.98 4.79 -56.80
CA GLN A 400 -11.91 3.83 -56.50
C GLN A 400 -10.53 4.51 -56.33
N ASN A 401 -10.34 5.71 -56.89
CA ASN A 401 -9.08 6.46 -56.81
C ASN A 401 -9.01 7.46 -55.64
N ASN A 402 -10.10 7.75 -54.92
CA ASN A 402 -10.08 8.74 -53.84
C ASN A 402 -10.25 8.11 -52.45
N ALA A 403 -11.05 7.05 -52.33
CA ALA A 403 -11.21 6.34 -51.06
C ALA A 403 -9.98 5.48 -50.74
N LEU A 404 -9.37 4.87 -51.76
CA LEU A 404 -8.19 4.04 -51.60
C LEU A 404 -6.92 4.89 -51.43
N SER A 405 -6.79 6.04 -52.10
CA SER A 405 -5.71 6.99 -51.82
C SER A 405 -5.83 7.65 -50.45
N THR A 406 -7.05 7.86 -49.94
CA THR A 406 -7.27 8.34 -48.56
C THR A 406 -6.96 7.26 -47.51
N ALA A 407 -7.32 6.00 -47.78
CA ALA A 407 -6.99 4.86 -46.91
C ALA A 407 -5.48 4.53 -46.92
N VAL A 408 -4.82 4.69 -48.07
CA VAL A 408 -3.37 4.48 -48.23
C VAL A 408 -2.57 5.68 -47.68
N ALA A 409 -3.06 6.92 -47.79
CA ALA A 409 -2.47 8.08 -47.13
C ALA A 409 -2.65 8.08 -45.59
N ALA A 410 -3.59 7.28 -45.07
CA ALA A 410 -3.76 7.07 -43.64
C ALA A 410 -2.72 6.10 -43.05
N PHE A 411 -1.95 5.39 -43.89
CA PHE A 411 -0.96 4.40 -43.48
C PHE A 411 0.42 5.05 -43.29
N GLN A 412 0.89 5.16 -42.04
CA GLN A 412 2.29 5.39 -41.73
C GLN A 412 2.89 4.14 -41.10
N THR A 413 3.51 3.28 -41.92
CA THR A 413 4.42 2.25 -41.40
C THR A 413 5.74 2.90 -41.02
N THR A 414 6.14 2.73 -39.76
CA THR A 414 7.48 3.11 -39.31
C THR A 414 8.42 1.95 -39.61
N ASP A 415 8.66 1.67 -40.89
CA ASP A 415 9.75 0.76 -41.29
C ASP A 415 11.08 1.50 -41.10
N THR A 416 11.84 1.08 -40.09
CA THR A 416 13.14 1.67 -39.76
C THR A 416 14.31 0.91 -40.39
N ALA A 417 14.06 -0.15 -41.15
CA ALA A 417 15.11 -1.06 -41.62
C ALA A 417 15.10 -1.35 -43.14
N ASN A 418 13.97 -1.15 -43.83
CA ASN A 418 13.86 -1.42 -45.26
C ASN A 418 13.07 -0.31 -45.99
N THR A 419 13.39 -0.03 -47.25
CA THR A 419 12.75 1.06 -48.03
C THR A 419 11.79 0.50 -49.09
N ASN A 420 11.40 -0.77 -48.98
CA ASN A 420 10.51 -1.43 -49.94
C ASN A 420 9.35 -2.13 -49.23
N ILE A 421 8.26 -1.40 -49.02
CA ILE A 421 7.01 -1.85 -48.39
C ILE A 421 6.44 -3.12 -49.06
N ALA A 422 6.78 -3.38 -50.33
CA ALA A 422 6.24 -4.49 -51.11
C ALA A 422 6.93 -5.85 -50.87
N ASP A 423 8.08 -5.91 -50.20
CA ASP A 423 8.71 -7.19 -49.85
C ASP A 423 8.21 -7.73 -48.50
N ASP A 424 7.54 -6.89 -47.70
CA ASP A 424 7.25 -7.13 -46.28
C ASP A 424 5.73 -7.17 -45.94
N VAL A 425 4.84 -6.81 -46.88
CA VAL A 425 3.37 -6.78 -46.71
C VAL A 425 2.60 -7.41 -47.89
N VAL A 426 1.67 -8.34 -47.61
CA VAL A 426 0.71 -8.88 -48.61
C VAL A 426 -0.60 -8.08 -48.59
N LEU A 427 -0.93 -7.46 -49.73
CA LEU A 427 -2.16 -6.68 -49.94
C LEU A 427 -3.17 -7.51 -50.76
N LEU A 428 -4.27 -7.92 -50.13
CA LEU A 428 -5.30 -8.72 -50.80
C LEU A 428 -6.47 -7.86 -51.31
N ASN A 429 -6.86 -8.07 -52.56
CA ASN A 429 -8.14 -7.59 -53.12
C ASN A 429 -9.26 -8.64 -52.96
N THR A 430 -10.48 -8.34 -53.44
CA THR A 430 -11.70 -9.18 -53.32
C THR A 430 -11.59 -10.60 -53.90
N ALA A 431 -10.53 -10.93 -54.64
CA ALA A 431 -10.28 -12.25 -55.18
C ALA A 431 -9.13 -13.01 -54.48
N GLY A 432 -8.51 -12.44 -53.43
CA GLY A 432 -7.34 -13.02 -52.77
C GLY A 432 -6.09 -13.02 -53.65
N VAL A 433 -5.97 -12.03 -54.55
CA VAL A 433 -4.85 -11.90 -55.49
C VAL A 433 -3.94 -10.74 -55.05
N ASP A 434 -2.63 -10.98 -55.03
CA ASP A 434 -1.60 -9.97 -54.75
C ASP A 434 -1.72 -8.79 -55.72
N LEU A 435 -1.74 -7.57 -55.18
CA LEU A 435 -1.60 -6.35 -55.97
C LEU A 435 -0.12 -6.18 -56.37
N SER A 436 0.15 -5.91 -57.65
CA SER A 436 1.52 -5.61 -58.10
C SER A 436 1.99 -4.25 -57.58
N LEU A 437 3.31 -4.08 -57.45
CA LEU A 437 3.96 -2.78 -57.12
C LEU A 437 3.47 -1.62 -58.01
N GLU A 438 3.14 -1.90 -59.27
CA GLU A 438 2.66 -0.91 -60.24
C GLU A 438 1.16 -0.58 -60.01
N GLN A 439 0.38 -1.55 -59.54
CA GLN A 439 -1.01 -1.33 -59.09
C GLN A 439 -1.04 -0.57 -57.76
N LEU A 440 -0.06 -0.78 -56.88
CA LEU A 440 0.12 -0.06 -55.62
C LEU A 440 0.59 1.39 -55.84
N ALA A 441 1.55 1.61 -56.73
CA ALA A 441 2.04 2.95 -57.08
C ALA A 441 1.03 3.79 -57.88
N ALA A 442 0.04 3.16 -58.53
CA ALA A 442 -1.09 3.85 -59.15
C ALA A 442 -2.23 4.18 -58.16
N LEU A 443 -2.13 3.66 -56.93
CA LEU A 443 -3.10 3.78 -55.83
C LEU A 443 -2.73 4.85 -54.80
N ILE A 444 -1.41 5.02 -54.57
CA ILE A 444 -0.78 6.15 -53.85
C ILE A 444 -0.82 7.40 -54.74
#